data_AF-A0A8S3HG55-F1
#
_entry.id   AF-A0A8S3HG55-F1
#
_cell.length_a   1.000
_cell.length_b   1.000
_cell.length_c   1.000
_cell.angle_alpha   90.00
_cell.angle_beta   90.00
_cell.angle_gamma   90.00
#
_symmetry.space_group_name_H-M   'P 1'
#
loop_
_entity.id
_entity.type
_entity.pdbx_description
1 polymer ?
#
loop_
_entity_poly.entity_id
_entity_poly.type
_entity_poly.pdbx_seq_one_letter_code
_entity_poly.pdbx_strand_id
1 'polypeptide(L)'
;MSSNALTYIFERCQQLLNIQNFSSFDKHANNIIDRLTKMLETVATTNPDNDNEKNIVALNAFLNLSKNVDIRTIIRKRQLTSLFNEYTSNEAGEQQKLALSILAEIMDEKEINDNPTEMAKIFIDQINKLDPNKYDPDVDNTLSSLNAMMQHEEFKNEFVRQGGLDILIPFVRDGDPEIQSDKQLEDAIKILWSCTFNNPAALNTIKQNEKLMTRVNDLLEKSKENENTTLEKAAEGLIWKVEKEEKFIEERAAQAEKKKQEKKRKAEETGVAEEEEEEEEEQKYDLMISYCWAESELAHRIFGYLSEKLGYKIWIDIEQMHGSTIEAM
;
A
#
# COMPACT_ATOMS: atom_id res chain seq x y z
N MET A 1 -16.72 -33.51 0.38
CA MET A 1 -16.97 -33.14 1.79
C MET A 1 -18.46 -32.82 1.91
N SER A 2 -19.13 -33.18 3.01
CA SER A 2 -20.52 -32.76 3.23
C SER A 2 -20.57 -31.25 3.49
N SER A 3 -21.67 -30.59 3.14
CA SER A 3 -21.93 -29.16 3.42
C SER A 3 -21.57 -28.76 4.87
N ASN A 4 -21.77 -29.66 5.83
CA ASN A 4 -21.45 -29.47 7.25
C ASN A 4 -19.95 -29.26 7.53
N ALA A 5 -19.04 -29.84 6.74
CA ALA A 5 -17.60 -29.67 6.95
C ALA A 5 -17.11 -28.29 6.51
N LEU A 6 -17.71 -27.74 5.44
CA LEU A 6 -17.43 -26.39 4.94
C LEU A 6 -17.96 -25.33 5.91
N THR A 7 -19.19 -25.48 6.39
CA THR A 7 -19.77 -24.62 7.42
C THR A 7 -18.92 -24.63 8.70
N TYR A 8 -18.46 -25.82 9.13
CA TYR A 8 -17.60 -25.94 10.31
C TYR A 8 -16.26 -25.23 10.12
N ILE A 9 -15.60 -25.35 8.97
CA ILE A 9 -14.34 -24.66 8.69
C ILE A 9 -14.56 -23.14 8.69
N PHE A 10 -15.64 -22.66 8.07
CA PHE A 10 -15.97 -21.24 8.03
C PHE A 10 -16.27 -20.67 9.43
N GLU A 11 -17.09 -21.36 10.23
CA GLU A 11 -17.35 -21.00 11.63
C GLU A 11 -16.08 -20.98 12.47
N ARG A 12 -15.15 -21.92 12.26
CA ARG A 12 -13.85 -21.95 12.95
C ARG A 12 -12.92 -20.83 12.51
N CYS A 13 -12.91 -20.46 11.23
CA CYS A 13 -12.16 -19.30 10.74
C CYS A 13 -12.70 -18.02 11.38
N GLN A 14 -14.03 -17.85 11.43
CA GLN A 14 -14.69 -16.72 12.08
C GLN A 14 -14.41 -16.67 13.58
N GLN A 15 -14.43 -17.82 14.27
CA GLN A 15 -14.07 -17.90 15.69
C GLN A 15 -12.60 -17.53 15.92
N LEU A 16 -11.68 -17.92 15.04
CA LEU A 16 -10.27 -17.50 15.16
C LEU A 16 -10.07 -16.00 15.00
N LEU A 17 -10.77 -15.38 14.04
CA LEU A 17 -10.69 -13.92 13.85
C LEU A 17 -11.18 -13.14 15.08
N ASN A 18 -12.07 -13.72 15.88
CA ASN A 18 -12.63 -13.12 17.10
C ASN A 18 -11.83 -13.40 18.38
N ILE A 19 -10.81 -14.26 18.35
CA ILE A 19 -10.08 -14.71 19.55
C ILE A 19 -8.58 -14.38 19.39
N GLN A 20 -8.22 -13.11 19.55
CA GLN A 20 -6.82 -12.65 19.40
C GLN A 20 -5.96 -12.87 20.67
N ASN A 21 -6.56 -13.21 21.83
CA ASN A 21 -5.89 -13.14 23.13
C ASN A 21 -5.62 -14.50 23.81
N PHE A 22 -5.46 -15.59 23.06
CA PHE A 22 -5.16 -16.91 23.65
C PHE A 22 -3.76 -17.40 23.34
N SER A 23 -3.08 -17.95 24.35
CA SER A 23 -1.80 -18.66 24.23
C SER A 23 -1.81 -19.88 23.28
N SER A 24 -2.99 -20.23 22.75
CA SER A 24 -3.18 -21.32 21.80
C SER A 24 -3.57 -20.86 20.39
N PHE A 25 -3.60 -19.54 20.12
CA PHE A 25 -3.95 -18.97 18.82
C PHE A 25 -3.13 -19.58 17.70
N ASP A 26 -1.80 -19.54 17.80
CA ASP A 26 -0.88 -20.11 16.81
C ASP A 26 -1.19 -21.58 16.51
N LYS A 27 -1.46 -22.39 17.54
CA LYS A 27 -1.73 -23.81 17.37
C LYS A 27 -3.02 -24.05 16.56
N HIS A 28 -4.06 -23.26 16.82
CA HIS A 28 -5.32 -23.40 16.10
C HIS A 28 -5.21 -22.83 14.68
N ALA A 29 -4.57 -21.67 14.51
CA ALA A 29 -4.30 -21.08 13.20
C ALA A 29 -3.49 -22.06 12.32
N ASN A 30 -2.42 -22.65 12.85
CA ASN A 30 -1.65 -23.68 12.15
C ASN A 30 -2.50 -24.88 11.72
N ASN A 31 -3.39 -25.38 12.58
CA ASN A 31 -4.25 -26.53 12.25
C ASN A 31 -5.25 -26.20 11.13
N ILE A 32 -5.83 -24.99 11.15
CA ILE A 32 -6.72 -24.56 10.07
C ILE A 32 -5.93 -24.41 8.76
N ILE A 33 -4.79 -23.73 8.79
CA ILE A 33 -3.91 -23.57 7.63
C ILE A 33 -3.49 -24.93 7.07
N ASP A 34 -3.10 -25.90 7.91
CA ASP A 34 -2.77 -27.27 7.50
C ASP A 34 -3.92 -27.95 6.74
N ARG A 35 -5.16 -27.78 7.22
CA ARG A 35 -6.32 -28.39 6.59
C ARG A 35 -6.65 -27.74 5.25
N LEU A 36 -6.59 -26.41 5.18
CA LEU A 36 -6.84 -25.67 3.95
C LEU A 36 -5.77 -25.95 2.90
N THR A 37 -4.50 -26.01 3.32
CA THR A 37 -3.36 -26.36 2.45
C THR A 37 -3.58 -27.73 1.83
N LYS A 38 -3.90 -28.74 2.65
CA LYS A 38 -4.22 -30.09 2.16
C LYS A 38 -5.40 -30.12 1.20
N MET A 39 -6.41 -29.27 1.40
CA MET A 39 -7.55 -29.19 0.49
C MET A 39 -7.12 -28.69 -0.90
N LEU A 40 -6.21 -27.72 -0.96
CA LEU A 40 -5.67 -27.21 -2.22
C LEU A 40 -4.74 -28.24 -2.90
N GLU A 41 -3.91 -28.95 -2.13
CA GLU A 41 -2.98 -29.95 -2.66
C GLU A 41 -3.66 -31.24 -3.20
N THR A 42 -4.86 -31.61 -2.72
CA THR A 42 -5.45 -32.95 -2.99
C THR A 42 -6.21 -33.08 -4.31
N VAL A 43 -6.10 -32.10 -5.20
CA VAL A 43 -7.01 -31.96 -6.33
C VAL A 43 -6.28 -32.21 -7.65
N ALA A 44 -6.13 -33.48 -8.01
CA ALA A 44 -5.76 -33.86 -9.38
C ALA A 44 -6.41 -35.16 -9.90
N THR A 45 -7.31 -35.84 -9.15
CA THR A 45 -7.50 -37.28 -9.44
C THR A 45 -8.91 -37.84 -9.64
N THR A 46 -10.04 -37.14 -9.42
CA THR A 46 -11.33 -37.85 -9.61
C THR A 46 -12.57 -37.08 -10.11
N ASN A 47 -12.71 -35.75 -9.92
CA ASN A 47 -13.85 -35.00 -10.49
C ASN A 47 -13.58 -33.48 -10.55
N PRO A 48 -13.26 -32.91 -11.73
CA PRO A 48 -12.83 -31.51 -11.88
C PRO A 48 -13.79 -30.45 -11.31
N ASP A 49 -15.10 -30.63 -11.46
CA ASP A 49 -16.09 -29.61 -11.07
C ASP A 49 -16.25 -29.50 -9.54
N ASN A 50 -16.31 -30.64 -8.85
CA ASN A 50 -16.39 -30.71 -7.38
C ASN A 50 -15.07 -30.27 -6.72
N ASP A 51 -13.98 -30.40 -7.46
CA ASP A 51 -12.64 -30.03 -7.06
C ASP A 51 -12.42 -28.52 -7.20
N ASN A 52 -13.01 -27.90 -8.24
CA ASN A 52 -13.05 -26.45 -8.39
C ASN A 52 -13.77 -25.75 -7.23
N GLU A 53 -14.98 -26.21 -6.86
CA GLU A 53 -15.77 -25.59 -5.77
C GLU A 53 -15.04 -25.66 -4.42
N LYS A 54 -14.39 -26.79 -4.12
CA LYS A 54 -13.59 -26.94 -2.89
C LYS A 54 -12.41 -25.99 -2.84
N ASN A 55 -11.71 -25.83 -3.97
CA ASN A 55 -10.57 -24.92 -4.06
C ASN A 55 -11.01 -23.48 -3.87
N ILE A 56 -12.11 -23.07 -4.49
CA ILE A 56 -12.69 -21.72 -4.30
C ILE A 56 -13.00 -21.47 -2.82
N VAL A 57 -13.60 -22.43 -2.11
CA VAL A 57 -13.88 -22.25 -0.68
C VAL A 57 -12.60 -22.19 0.16
N ALA A 58 -11.61 -23.04 -0.14
CA ALA A 58 -10.34 -23.02 0.58
C ALA A 58 -9.58 -21.69 0.35
N LEU A 59 -9.54 -21.20 -0.89
CA LEU A 59 -8.93 -19.91 -1.23
C LEU A 59 -9.68 -18.75 -0.55
N ASN A 60 -11.02 -18.74 -0.57
CA ASN A 60 -11.80 -17.74 0.16
C ASN A 60 -11.53 -17.75 1.67
N ALA A 61 -11.37 -18.94 2.27
CA ALA A 61 -10.99 -19.06 3.67
C ALA A 61 -9.60 -18.48 3.91
N PHE A 62 -8.62 -18.79 3.06
CA PHE A 62 -7.28 -18.20 3.12
C PHE A 62 -7.29 -16.68 2.98
N LEU A 63 -8.06 -16.13 2.03
CA LEU A 63 -8.18 -14.69 1.82
C LEU A 63 -8.76 -13.98 3.04
N ASN A 64 -9.75 -14.57 3.69
CA ASN A 64 -10.31 -13.97 4.91
C ASN A 64 -9.34 -14.08 6.09
N LEU A 65 -8.60 -15.18 6.19
CA LEU A 65 -7.58 -15.38 7.21
C LEU A 65 -6.37 -14.46 7.00
N SER A 66 -5.95 -14.21 5.75
CA SER A 66 -4.81 -13.34 5.43
C SER A 66 -5.04 -11.88 5.78
N LYS A 67 -6.30 -11.43 5.96
CA LYS A 67 -6.58 -10.08 6.46
C LYS A 67 -5.95 -9.82 7.84
N ASN A 68 -5.74 -10.85 8.66
CA ASN A 68 -5.07 -10.73 9.96
C ASN A 68 -3.53 -10.84 9.84
N VAL A 69 -2.81 -9.87 10.42
CA VAL A 69 -1.35 -9.74 10.31
C VAL A 69 -0.57 -10.91 10.91
N ASP A 70 -1.02 -11.46 12.06
CA ASP A 70 -0.37 -12.60 12.70
C ASP A 70 -0.49 -13.85 11.82
N ILE A 71 -1.66 -14.04 11.20
CA ILE A 71 -1.89 -15.13 10.27
C ILE A 71 -1.01 -15.00 9.03
N ARG A 72 -0.85 -13.81 8.44
CA ARG A 72 0.09 -13.60 7.31
C ARG A 72 1.48 -14.10 7.68
N THR A 73 1.94 -13.79 8.88
CA THR A 73 3.25 -14.23 9.39
C THR A 73 3.33 -15.77 9.47
N ILE A 74 2.26 -16.45 9.90
CA ILE A 74 2.21 -17.91 9.93
C ILE A 74 2.23 -18.50 8.51
N ILE A 75 1.45 -17.92 7.58
CA ILE A 75 1.39 -18.34 6.18
C ILE A 75 2.77 -18.20 5.51
N ARG A 76 3.45 -17.05 5.69
CA ARG A 76 4.82 -16.81 5.18
C ARG A 76 5.83 -17.79 5.74
N LYS A 77 5.82 -18.02 7.07
CA LYS A 77 6.73 -19.00 7.72
C LYS A 77 6.58 -20.42 7.15
N ARG A 78 5.41 -20.73 6.61
CA ARG A 78 5.09 -22.01 5.96
C ARG A 78 5.39 -22.04 4.46
N GLN A 79 5.88 -20.94 3.88
CA GLN A 79 6.25 -20.82 2.46
C GLN A 79 5.08 -21.15 1.52
N LEU A 80 3.85 -20.81 1.91
CA LEU A 80 2.66 -21.10 1.11
C LEU A 80 2.50 -20.17 -0.10
N THR A 81 3.34 -19.16 -0.26
CA THR A 81 3.36 -18.25 -1.42
C THR A 81 3.51 -19.02 -2.73
N SER A 82 4.34 -20.06 -2.77
CA SER A 82 4.52 -20.89 -3.97
C SER A 82 3.24 -21.64 -4.36
N LEU A 83 2.49 -22.14 -3.36
CA LEU A 83 1.21 -22.81 -3.60
C LEU A 83 0.22 -21.84 -4.27
N PHE A 84 0.09 -20.61 -3.78
CA PHE A 84 -0.82 -19.65 -4.40
C PHE A 84 -0.36 -19.20 -5.79
N ASN A 85 0.96 -19.09 -6.03
CA ASN A 85 1.50 -18.82 -7.37
C ASN A 85 1.16 -19.91 -8.40
N GLU A 86 1.02 -21.17 -7.99
CA GLU A 86 0.56 -22.22 -8.91
C GLU A 86 -0.86 -21.97 -9.40
N TYR A 87 -1.74 -21.44 -8.53
CA TYR A 87 -3.10 -21.03 -8.88
C TYR A 87 -3.15 -19.75 -9.72
N THR A 88 -2.11 -18.90 -9.68
CA THR A 88 -2.07 -17.73 -10.57
C THR A 88 -1.67 -18.09 -11.99
N SER A 89 -0.87 -19.15 -12.16
CA SER A 89 -0.29 -19.56 -13.44
C SER A 89 -1.13 -20.59 -14.19
N ASN A 90 -1.81 -21.50 -13.48
CA ASN A 90 -2.44 -22.68 -14.08
C ASN A 90 -3.96 -22.58 -14.25
N GLU A 91 -4.62 -21.66 -13.55
CA GLU A 91 -6.08 -21.60 -13.47
C GLU A 91 -6.61 -20.30 -14.09
N ALA A 92 -7.74 -20.40 -14.78
CA ALA A 92 -8.47 -19.23 -15.29
C ALA A 92 -9.78 -19.06 -14.50
N GLY A 93 -10.11 -17.83 -14.10
CA GLY A 93 -11.37 -17.53 -13.42
C GLY A 93 -11.20 -17.21 -11.93
N GLU A 94 -12.18 -17.61 -11.10
CA GLU A 94 -12.30 -17.16 -9.71
C GLU A 94 -11.11 -17.58 -8.82
N GLN A 95 -10.57 -18.79 -9.02
CA GLN A 95 -9.42 -19.26 -8.23
C GLN A 95 -8.17 -18.39 -8.43
N GLN A 96 -7.87 -18.01 -9.67
CA GLN A 96 -6.76 -17.12 -10.00
C GLN A 96 -6.91 -15.76 -9.30
N LYS A 97 -8.13 -15.20 -9.31
CA LYS A 97 -8.44 -13.93 -8.65
C LYS A 97 -8.22 -14.03 -7.14
N LEU A 98 -8.76 -15.07 -6.49
CA LEU A 98 -8.58 -15.28 -5.06
C LEU A 98 -7.12 -15.50 -4.69
N ALA A 99 -6.36 -16.27 -5.48
CA ALA A 99 -4.94 -16.50 -5.28
C ALA A 99 -4.14 -15.19 -5.33
N LEU A 100 -4.43 -14.30 -6.28
CA LEU A 100 -3.78 -12.99 -6.37
C LEU A 100 -4.12 -12.10 -5.19
N SER A 101 -5.38 -12.07 -4.76
CA SER A 101 -5.77 -11.32 -3.56
C SER A 101 -5.08 -11.86 -2.30
N ILE A 102 -4.89 -13.18 -2.18
CA ILE A 102 -4.12 -13.75 -1.08
C ILE A 102 -2.66 -13.29 -1.17
N LEU A 103 -2.03 -13.42 -2.34
CA LEU A 103 -0.64 -13.02 -2.58
C LEU A 103 -0.40 -11.54 -2.25
N ALA A 104 -1.30 -10.65 -2.67
CA ALA A 104 -1.23 -9.22 -2.35
C ALA A 104 -1.27 -8.94 -0.85
N GLU A 105 -1.92 -9.80 -0.05
CA GLU A 105 -1.96 -9.66 1.40
C GLU A 105 -0.73 -10.27 2.10
N ILE A 106 -0.17 -11.35 1.54
CA ILE A 106 0.85 -12.16 2.22
C ILE A 106 2.27 -11.99 1.70
N MET A 107 2.51 -11.53 0.48
CA MET A 107 3.88 -11.45 -0.03
C MET A 107 4.68 -10.39 0.72
N ASP A 108 5.96 -10.65 0.95
CA ASP A 108 6.91 -9.63 1.38
C ASP A 108 7.72 -9.06 0.21
N GLU A 109 8.51 -8.02 0.50
CA GLU A 109 9.32 -7.35 -0.52
C GLU A 109 10.30 -8.30 -1.21
N LYS A 110 10.87 -9.26 -0.48
CA LYS A 110 11.82 -10.21 -1.06
C LYS A 110 11.13 -11.14 -2.05
N GLU A 111 9.98 -11.71 -1.68
CA GLU A 111 9.22 -12.62 -2.53
C GLU A 111 8.72 -11.93 -3.81
N ILE A 112 8.38 -10.65 -3.73
CA ILE A 112 7.98 -9.85 -4.89
C ILE A 112 9.18 -9.58 -5.80
N ASN A 113 10.32 -9.23 -5.22
CA ASN A 113 11.55 -8.98 -5.97
C ASN A 113 12.08 -10.23 -6.68
N ASP A 114 11.74 -11.43 -6.20
CA ASP A 114 12.08 -12.67 -6.87
C ASP A 114 11.31 -12.88 -8.19
N ASN A 115 10.08 -12.33 -8.33
CA ASN A 115 9.22 -12.52 -9.52
C ASN A 115 8.36 -11.29 -9.91
N PRO A 116 8.90 -10.06 -10.02
CA PRO A 116 8.09 -8.86 -10.24
C PRO A 116 7.41 -8.86 -11.62
N THR A 117 8.09 -9.40 -12.64
CA THR A 117 7.60 -9.44 -14.03
C THR A 117 6.34 -10.27 -14.20
N GLU A 118 6.32 -11.48 -13.67
CA GLU A 118 5.15 -12.35 -13.81
C GLU A 118 3.97 -11.80 -13.02
N MET A 119 4.21 -11.31 -11.79
CA MET A 119 3.17 -10.70 -10.98
C MET A 119 2.54 -9.47 -11.65
N ALA A 120 3.37 -8.54 -12.16
CA ALA A 120 2.89 -7.36 -12.85
C ALA A 120 2.06 -7.73 -14.10
N LYS A 121 2.53 -8.71 -14.88
CA LYS A 121 1.82 -9.21 -16.06
C LYS A 121 0.45 -9.78 -15.69
N ILE A 122 0.36 -10.60 -14.66
CA ILE A 122 -0.91 -11.19 -14.23
C ILE A 122 -1.91 -10.09 -13.84
N PHE A 123 -1.47 -9.09 -13.06
CA PHE A 123 -2.33 -7.96 -12.69
C PHE A 123 -2.76 -7.15 -13.92
N ILE A 124 -1.84 -6.85 -14.83
CA ILE A 124 -2.13 -6.15 -16.09
C ILE A 124 -3.18 -6.93 -16.90
N ASP A 125 -2.99 -8.24 -17.07
CA ASP A 125 -3.93 -9.11 -17.79
C ASP A 125 -5.32 -9.15 -17.13
N GLN A 126 -5.40 -9.01 -15.80
CA GLN A 126 -6.67 -8.91 -15.09
C GLN A 126 -7.32 -7.54 -15.28
N ILE A 127 -6.56 -6.45 -15.12
CA ILE A 127 -7.08 -5.09 -15.28
C ILE A 127 -7.54 -4.87 -16.72
N ASN A 128 -6.83 -5.42 -17.71
CA ASN A 128 -7.18 -5.29 -19.12
C ASN A 128 -8.50 -6.02 -19.48
N LYS A 129 -8.95 -6.96 -18.64
CA LYS A 129 -10.27 -7.60 -18.77
C LYS A 129 -11.39 -6.77 -18.12
N LEU A 130 -11.04 -5.76 -17.33
CA LEU A 130 -12.00 -4.88 -16.67
C LEU A 130 -12.54 -3.89 -17.69
N ASP A 131 -13.86 -3.84 -17.81
CA ASP A 131 -14.54 -2.82 -18.59
C ASP A 131 -14.92 -1.66 -17.65
N PRO A 132 -14.34 -0.46 -17.80
CA PRO A 132 -14.65 0.69 -16.95
C PRO A 132 -16.12 1.12 -17.04
N ASN A 133 -16.86 0.65 -18.06
CA ASN A 133 -18.27 0.96 -18.29
C ASN A 133 -19.20 -0.21 -17.97
N LYS A 134 -18.72 -1.17 -17.17
CA LYS A 134 -19.55 -2.25 -16.65
C LYS A 134 -19.23 -2.48 -15.18
N TYR A 135 -20.26 -2.44 -14.34
CA TYR A 135 -20.10 -2.80 -12.94
C TYR A 135 -19.75 -4.29 -12.83
N ASP A 136 -18.56 -4.56 -12.31
CA ASP A 136 -18.07 -5.90 -12.00
C ASP A 136 -17.39 -5.84 -10.61
N PRO A 137 -17.95 -6.50 -9.58
CA PRO A 137 -17.36 -6.56 -8.24
C PRO A 137 -15.90 -7.04 -8.23
N ASP A 138 -15.48 -7.80 -9.24
CA ASP A 138 -14.11 -8.27 -9.36
C ASP A 138 -13.13 -7.13 -9.70
N VAL A 139 -13.62 -6.00 -10.21
CA VAL A 139 -12.84 -4.76 -10.40
C VAL A 139 -12.34 -4.26 -9.05
N ASP A 140 -13.24 -4.18 -8.05
CA ASP A 140 -12.91 -3.67 -6.71
C ASP A 140 -11.80 -4.50 -6.06
N ASN A 141 -11.94 -5.82 -6.13
CA ASN A 141 -10.97 -6.76 -5.55
C ASN A 141 -9.61 -6.69 -6.27
N THR A 142 -9.63 -6.61 -7.60
CA THR A 142 -8.42 -6.52 -8.42
C THR A 142 -7.68 -5.22 -8.15
N LEU A 143 -8.37 -4.07 -8.16
CA LEU A 143 -7.77 -2.76 -7.89
C LEU A 143 -7.26 -2.66 -6.43
N SER A 144 -8.00 -3.20 -5.46
CA SER A 144 -7.55 -3.24 -4.06
C SER A 144 -6.27 -4.05 -3.91
N SER A 145 -6.23 -5.23 -4.53
CA SER A 145 -5.05 -6.12 -4.49
C SER A 145 -3.86 -5.48 -5.19
N LEU A 146 -4.10 -4.82 -6.34
CA LEU A 146 -3.06 -4.09 -7.06
C LEU A 146 -2.52 -2.92 -6.23
N ASN A 147 -3.40 -2.14 -5.60
CA ASN A 147 -3.02 -1.02 -4.75
C ASN A 147 -2.14 -1.48 -3.58
N ALA A 148 -2.46 -2.63 -2.96
CA ALA A 148 -1.60 -3.22 -1.93
C ALA A 148 -0.20 -3.58 -2.47
N MET A 149 -0.11 -4.07 -3.71
CA MET A 149 1.18 -4.40 -4.35
C MET A 149 2.02 -3.15 -4.69
N MET A 150 1.41 -1.97 -4.89
CA MET A 150 2.11 -0.74 -5.24
C MET A 150 3.03 -0.21 -4.13
N GLN A 151 2.97 -0.74 -2.91
CA GLN A 151 3.94 -0.40 -1.88
C GLN A 151 5.36 -0.91 -2.21
N HIS A 152 5.51 -1.86 -3.14
CA HIS A 152 6.78 -2.48 -3.50
C HIS A 152 7.41 -1.82 -4.74
N GLU A 153 8.64 -1.33 -4.61
CA GLU A 153 9.30 -0.51 -5.63
C GLU A 153 9.55 -1.27 -6.94
N GLU A 154 10.07 -2.49 -6.88
CA GLU A 154 10.32 -3.31 -8.07
C GLU A 154 9.03 -3.65 -8.82
N PHE A 155 7.95 -3.95 -8.08
CA PHE A 155 6.64 -4.21 -8.69
C PHE A 155 6.08 -2.96 -9.39
N LYS A 156 6.16 -1.77 -8.76
CA LYS A 156 5.75 -0.49 -9.38
C LYS A 156 6.48 -0.25 -10.70
N ASN A 157 7.81 -0.37 -10.68
CA ASN A 157 8.64 -0.12 -11.85
C ASN A 157 8.28 -1.07 -12.98
N GLU A 158 8.08 -2.34 -12.66
CA GLU A 158 7.72 -3.36 -13.62
C GLU A 158 6.30 -3.19 -14.18
N PHE A 159 5.33 -2.82 -13.34
CA PHE A 159 3.97 -2.51 -13.74
C PHE A 159 3.93 -1.35 -14.75
N VAL A 160 4.67 -0.26 -14.47
CA VAL A 160 4.78 0.87 -15.40
C VAL A 160 5.48 0.44 -16.69
N ARG A 161 6.59 -0.32 -16.59
CA ARG A 161 7.36 -0.79 -17.75
C ARG A 161 6.53 -1.66 -18.69
N GLN A 162 5.60 -2.45 -18.16
CA GLN A 162 4.72 -3.32 -18.92
C GLN A 162 3.44 -2.62 -19.45
N GLY A 163 3.33 -1.30 -19.29
CA GLY A 163 2.20 -0.52 -19.84
C GLY A 163 0.97 -0.46 -18.94
N GLY A 164 1.11 -0.71 -17.63
CA GLY A 164 -0.01 -0.63 -16.69
C GLY A 164 -0.72 0.74 -16.67
N LEU A 165 0.02 1.82 -16.95
CA LEU A 165 -0.55 3.17 -17.08
C LEU A 165 -1.47 3.31 -18.30
N ASP A 166 -1.19 2.61 -19.40
CA ASP A 166 -2.00 2.68 -20.63
C ASP A 166 -3.41 2.12 -20.42
N ILE A 167 -3.61 1.32 -19.37
CA ILE A 167 -4.90 0.74 -18.99
C ILE A 167 -5.57 1.59 -17.88
N LEU A 168 -4.83 1.97 -16.84
CA LEU A 168 -5.41 2.70 -15.71
C LEU A 168 -5.78 4.15 -16.04
N ILE A 169 -5.03 4.81 -16.92
CA ILE A 169 -5.34 6.19 -17.31
C ILE A 169 -6.70 6.27 -18.00
N PRO A 170 -7.01 5.48 -19.06
CA PRO A 170 -8.36 5.42 -19.62
C PRO A 170 -9.42 5.01 -18.61
N PHE A 171 -9.11 4.07 -17.70
CA PHE A 171 -10.05 3.64 -16.66
C PHE A 171 -10.55 4.82 -15.83
N VAL A 172 -9.67 5.70 -15.36
CA VAL A 172 -10.07 6.89 -14.57
C VAL A 172 -10.63 8.01 -15.46
N ARG A 173 -10.02 8.22 -16.63
CA ARG A 173 -10.35 9.34 -17.53
C ARG A 173 -11.72 9.19 -18.20
N ASP A 174 -12.01 8.00 -18.73
CA ASP A 174 -13.13 7.76 -19.64
C ASP A 174 -14.27 6.95 -19.00
N GLY A 175 -14.09 6.47 -17.77
CA GLY A 175 -15.08 5.63 -17.12
C GLY A 175 -16.38 6.35 -16.79
N ASP A 176 -17.49 5.63 -16.93
CA ASP A 176 -18.84 6.14 -16.72
C ASP A 176 -19.07 6.48 -15.23
N PRO A 177 -19.36 7.76 -14.88
CA PRO A 177 -19.64 8.18 -13.52
C PRO A 177 -20.86 7.48 -12.86
N GLU A 178 -21.79 6.94 -13.65
CA GLU A 178 -22.96 6.23 -13.12
C GLU A 178 -22.65 4.76 -12.76
N ILE A 179 -21.54 4.23 -13.28
CA ILE A 179 -21.17 2.82 -13.16
C ILE A 179 -19.98 2.62 -12.23
N GLN A 180 -18.97 3.49 -12.33
CA GLN A 180 -17.79 3.40 -11.48
C GLN A 180 -18.12 3.78 -10.05
N SER A 181 -17.73 2.92 -9.12
CA SER A 181 -17.87 3.23 -7.69
C SER A 181 -16.77 4.21 -7.25
N ASP A 182 -17.07 5.02 -6.25
CA ASP A 182 -16.07 5.90 -5.62
C ASP A 182 -14.85 5.11 -5.13
N LYS A 183 -15.05 3.87 -4.67
CA LYS A 183 -13.95 2.99 -4.23
C LYS A 183 -13.03 2.61 -5.39
N GLN A 184 -13.59 2.29 -6.56
CA GLN A 184 -12.80 1.97 -7.76
C GLN A 184 -11.96 3.15 -8.20
N LEU A 185 -12.56 4.34 -8.21
CA LEU A 185 -11.88 5.59 -8.52
C LEU A 185 -10.78 5.89 -7.50
N GLU A 186 -11.07 5.71 -6.21
CA GLU A 186 -10.10 5.89 -5.12
C GLU A 186 -8.88 4.98 -5.31
N ASP A 187 -9.09 3.67 -5.48
CA ASP A 187 -7.98 2.73 -5.65
C ASP A 187 -7.18 3.02 -6.93
N ALA A 188 -7.86 3.27 -8.05
CA ALA A 188 -7.19 3.56 -9.32
C ALA A 188 -6.35 4.85 -9.24
N ILE A 189 -6.87 5.90 -8.60
CA ILE A 189 -6.13 7.15 -8.40
C ILE A 189 -4.94 6.94 -7.45
N LYS A 190 -5.09 6.17 -6.36
CA LYS A 190 -3.98 5.82 -5.47
C LYS A 190 -2.88 5.03 -6.19
N ILE A 191 -3.25 4.14 -7.10
CA ILE A 191 -2.28 3.40 -7.91
C ILE A 191 -1.54 4.34 -8.86
N LEU A 192 -2.25 5.22 -9.58
CA LEU A 192 -1.63 6.23 -10.44
C LEU A 192 -0.68 7.13 -9.64
N TRP A 193 -1.11 7.60 -8.48
CA TRP A 193 -0.29 8.39 -7.56
C TRP A 193 0.95 7.63 -7.11
N SER A 194 0.80 6.37 -6.69
CA SER A 194 1.92 5.52 -6.27
C SER A 194 2.96 5.33 -7.38
N CYS A 195 2.51 5.22 -8.63
CA CYS A 195 3.38 5.10 -9.80
C CYS A 195 4.22 6.36 -10.07
N THR A 196 3.87 7.53 -9.53
CA THR A 196 4.64 8.77 -9.76
C THR A 196 5.89 8.89 -8.87
N PHE A 197 5.94 8.16 -7.76
CA PHE A 197 7.08 8.21 -6.84
C PHE A 197 8.30 7.54 -7.48
N ASN A 198 9.43 8.23 -7.44
CA ASN A 198 10.71 7.76 -8.01
C ASN A 198 10.66 7.39 -9.51
N ASN A 199 9.60 7.78 -10.23
CA ASN A 199 9.40 7.42 -11.63
C ASN A 199 9.02 8.65 -12.48
N PRO A 200 10.03 9.40 -12.99
CA PRO A 200 9.80 10.59 -13.79
C PRO A 200 9.03 10.31 -15.09
N ALA A 201 9.15 9.09 -15.65
CA ALA A 201 8.43 8.70 -16.85
C ALA A 201 6.92 8.62 -16.59
N ALA A 202 6.51 7.92 -15.53
CA ALA A 202 5.12 7.84 -15.10
C ALA A 202 4.54 9.22 -14.76
N LEU A 203 5.29 10.03 -13.99
CA LEU A 203 4.91 11.40 -13.65
C LEU A 203 4.65 12.24 -14.91
N ASN A 204 5.57 12.20 -15.88
CA ASN A 204 5.41 12.96 -17.13
C ASN A 204 4.23 12.47 -17.96
N THR A 205 4.01 11.15 -18.07
CA THR A 205 2.87 10.58 -18.79
C THR A 205 1.54 11.04 -18.20
N ILE A 206 1.42 11.07 -16.87
CA ILE A 206 0.22 11.55 -16.17
C ILE A 206 0.06 13.06 -16.34
N LYS A 207 1.14 13.84 -16.14
CA LYS A 207 1.15 15.31 -16.27
C LYS A 207 0.74 15.80 -17.66
N GLN A 208 1.10 15.07 -18.71
CA GLN A 208 0.74 15.40 -20.10
C GLN A 208 -0.70 15.06 -20.46
N ASN A 209 -1.42 14.30 -19.62
CA ASN A 209 -2.80 13.91 -19.88
C ASN A 209 -3.78 14.93 -19.29
N GLU A 210 -3.99 16.04 -20.00
CA GLU A 210 -4.88 17.12 -19.56
C GLU A 210 -6.30 16.63 -19.23
N LYS A 211 -6.83 15.69 -20.03
CA LYS A 211 -8.18 15.12 -19.81
C LYS A 211 -8.27 14.33 -18.51
N LEU A 212 -7.26 13.53 -18.18
CA LEU A 212 -7.18 12.83 -16.90
C LEU A 212 -7.14 13.85 -15.76
N MET A 213 -6.29 14.87 -15.84
CA MET A 213 -6.16 15.87 -14.78
C MET A 213 -7.45 16.68 -14.59
N THR A 214 -8.15 17.04 -15.66
CA THR A 214 -9.49 17.65 -15.56
C THR A 214 -10.45 16.73 -14.82
N ARG A 215 -10.49 15.44 -15.20
CA ARG A 215 -11.36 14.46 -14.55
C ARG A 215 -11.03 14.26 -13.06
N VAL A 216 -9.74 14.22 -12.69
CA VAL A 216 -9.32 14.10 -11.29
C VAL A 216 -9.69 15.35 -10.48
N ASN A 217 -9.58 16.55 -11.06
CA ASN A 217 -10.05 17.78 -10.42
C ASN A 217 -11.58 17.77 -10.22
N ASP A 218 -12.36 17.33 -11.22
CA ASP A 218 -13.81 17.19 -11.09
C ASP A 218 -14.19 16.19 -9.99
N LEU A 219 -13.44 15.09 -9.86
CA LEU A 219 -13.64 14.10 -8.79
C LEU A 219 -13.29 14.68 -7.42
N LEU A 220 -12.23 15.48 -7.31
CA LEU A 220 -11.88 16.17 -6.08
C LEU A 220 -13.02 17.08 -5.60
N GLU A 221 -13.55 17.94 -6.47
CA GLU A 221 -14.64 18.85 -6.09
C GLU A 221 -15.92 18.07 -5.70
N LYS A 222 -16.30 17.06 -6.48
CA LYS A 222 -17.45 16.19 -6.13
C LYS A 222 -17.24 15.44 -4.81
N SER A 223 -16.02 14.96 -4.53
CA SER A 223 -15.72 14.24 -3.29
C SER A 223 -15.86 15.14 -2.07
N LYS A 224 -15.54 16.44 -2.19
CA LYS A 224 -15.77 17.43 -1.13
C LYS A 224 -17.25 17.68 -0.90
N GLU A 225 -18.03 17.83 -1.98
CA GLU A 225 -19.48 18.02 -1.90
C GLU A 225 -20.19 16.83 -1.24
N ASN A 226 -19.71 15.62 -1.52
CA ASN A 226 -20.28 14.37 -0.99
C ASN A 226 -19.62 13.89 0.32
N GLU A 227 -18.73 14.68 0.92
CA GLU A 227 -17.96 14.34 2.14
C GLU A 227 -17.17 13.01 2.03
N ASN A 228 -16.76 12.61 0.82
CA ASN A 228 -15.94 11.43 0.57
C ASN A 228 -14.45 11.72 0.79
N THR A 229 -14.06 11.69 2.06
CA THR A 229 -12.70 12.02 2.50
C THR A 229 -11.58 11.14 1.94
N THR A 230 -11.88 9.89 1.53
CA THR A 230 -10.83 8.96 1.06
C THR A 230 -10.52 9.20 -0.42
N LEU A 231 -11.55 9.38 -1.24
CA LEU A 231 -11.39 9.78 -2.64
C LEU A 231 -10.80 11.19 -2.76
N GLU A 232 -11.22 12.12 -1.90
CA GLU A 232 -10.68 13.48 -1.81
C GLU A 232 -9.16 13.45 -1.64
N LYS A 233 -8.67 12.73 -0.63
CA LYS A 233 -7.24 12.59 -0.34
C LYS A 233 -6.47 11.96 -1.49
N ALA A 234 -7.04 10.94 -2.14
CA ALA A 234 -6.40 10.28 -3.27
C ALA A 234 -6.23 11.26 -4.45
N ALA A 235 -7.29 11.98 -4.80
CA ALA A 235 -7.28 12.96 -5.88
C ALA A 235 -6.33 14.14 -5.57
N GLU A 236 -6.39 14.67 -4.35
CA GLU A 236 -5.51 15.76 -3.91
C GLU A 236 -4.04 15.34 -3.92
N GLY A 237 -3.72 14.13 -3.44
CA GLY A 237 -2.36 13.59 -3.45
C GLY A 237 -1.78 13.50 -4.85
N LEU A 238 -2.56 12.98 -5.82
CA LEU A 238 -2.15 12.92 -7.21
C LEU A 238 -1.93 14.32 -7.81
N ILE A 239 -2.88 15.24 -7.61
CA ILE A 239 -2.77 16.63 -8.12
C ILE A 239 -1.55 17.33 -7.52
N TRP A 240 -1.32 17.20 -6.22
CA TRP A 240 -0.16 17.79 -5.55
C TRP A 240 1.14 17.30 -6.17
N LYS A 241 1.25 15.99 -6.38
CA LYS A 241 2.44 15.35 -6.93
C LYS A 241 2.72 15.77 -8.39
N VAL A 242 1.67 15.95 -9.18
CA VAL A 242 1.77 16.29 -10.61
C VAL A 242 2.00 17.79 -10.85
N GLU A 243 1.35 18.66 -10.08
CA GLU A 243 1.27 20.10 -10.38
C GLU A 243 2.01 21.00 -9.39
N LYS A 244 2.14 20.59 -8.13
CA LYS A 244 2.56 21.47 -7.01
C LYS A 244 3.94 21.15 -6.46
N GLU A 245 4.33 19.88 -6.41
CA GLU A 245 5.56 19.43 -5.75
C GLU A 245 6.82 20.10 -6.33
N GLU A 246 6.94 20.17 -7.66
CA GLU A 246 8.11 20.76 -8.34
C GLU A 246 8.29 22.23 -7.94
N LYS A 247 7.22 23.03 -8.01
CA LYS A 247 7.23 24.45 -7.62
C LYS A 247 7.55 24.62 -6.13
N PHE A 248 7.00 23.75 -5.28
CA PHE A 248 7.25 23.78 -3.85
C PHE A 248 8.73 23.49 -3.51
N ILE A 249 9.34 22.52 -4.20
CA ILE A 249 10.77 22.22 -4.05
C ILE A 249 11.62 23.40 -4.52
N GLU A 250 11.30 24.00 -5.67
CA GLU A 250 12.00 25.18 -6.19
C GLU A 250 11.91 26.38 -5.24
N GLU A 251 10.73 26.65 -4.69
CA GLU A 251 10.51 27.72 -3.72
C GLU A 251 11.32 27.51 -2.43
N ARG A 252 11.34 26.28 -1.89
CA ARG A 252 12.16 25.94 -0.71
C ARG A 252 13.65 26.10 -1.01
N ALA A 253 14.12 25.63 -2.16
CA ALA A 253 15.52 25.77 -2.57
C ALA A 253 15.92 27.25 -2.71
N ALA A 254 15.06 28.07 -3.32
CA ALA A 254 15.29 29.50 -3.47
C ALA A 254 15.29 30.24 -2.11
N GLN A 255 14.42 29.85 -1.17
CA GLN A 255 14.43 30.39 0.18
C GLN A 255 15.69 30.01 0.97
N ALA A 256 16.13 28.75 0.87
CA ALA A 256 17.36 28.29 1.49
C ALA A 256 18.59 29.04 0.96
N GLU A 257 18.66 29.26 -0.35
CA GLU A 257 19.75 30.00 -0.97
C GLU A 257 19.74 31.49 -0.59
N LYS A 258 18.56 32.12 -0.52
CA LYS A 258 18.43 33.51 -0.02
C LYS A 258 18.93 33.63 1.42
N LYS A 259 18.56 32.69 2.31
CA LYS A 259 19.05 32.66 3.69
C LYS A 259 20.57 32.51 3.74
N LYS A 260 21.15 31.65 2.89
CA LYS A 260 22.61 31.44 2.79
C LYS A 260 23.34 32.70 2.31
N GLN A 261 22.81 33.39 1.30
CA GLN A 261 23.38 34.64 0.79
C GLN A 261 23.27 35.78 1.78
N GLU A 262 22.16 35.89 2.51
CA GLU A 262 21.99 36.91 3.55
C GLU A 262 22.95 36.69 4.73
N LYS A 263 23.16 35.42 5.16
CA LYS A 263 24.18 35.08 6.15
C LYS A 263 25.58 35.49 5.68
N LYS A 264 25.93 35.17 4.43
CA LYS A 264 27.23 35.56 3.84
C LYS A 264 27.43 37.08 3.79
N ARG A 265 26.40 37.85 3.39
CA ARG A 265 26.46 39.32 3.35
C ARG A 265 26.64 39.93 4.74
N LYS A 266 25.96 39.39 5.76
CA LYS A 266 26.10 39.86 7.15
C LYS A 266 27.51 39.61 7.68
N ALA A 267 28.11 38.46 7.38
CA ALA A 267 29.50 38.16 7.75
C ALA A 267 30.52 39.09 7.05
N GLU A 268 30.26 39.47 5.80
CA GLU A 268 31.12 40.42 5.06
C GLU A 268 30.98 41.88 5.56
N GLU A 269 29.79 42.29 6.02
CA GLU A 269 29.52 43.65 6.50
C GLU A 269 30.01 43.91 7.94
N THR A 270 30.03 42.91 8.82
CA THR A 270 30.45 43.09 10.23
C THR A 270 31.96 42.96 10.44
N GLY A 271 32.71 42.47 9.45
CA GLY A 271 34.18 42.35 9.51
C GLY A 271 34.68 41.38 10.60
N VAL A 272 33.77 40.72 11.30
CA VAL A 272 34.05 39.54 12.11
C VAL A 272 34.07 38.40 11.11
N ALA A 273 35.27 37.90 10.80
CA ALA A 273 35.35 36.50 10.43
C ALA A 273 34.77 35.78 11.65
N GLU A 274 33.52 35.33 11.53
CA GLU A 274 32.99 34.31 12.42
C GLU A 274 33.96 33.13 12.24
N GLU A 275 34.98 33.10 13.09
CA GLU A 275 35.51 31.85 13.61
C GLU A 275 34.27 31.03 13.96
N GLU A 276 34.26 29.83 13.42
CA GLU A 276 33.21 28.83 13.48
C GLU A 276 32.33 28.93 14.74
N GLU A 277 31.01 28.75 14.55
CA GLU A 277 30.00 28.50 15.58
C GLU A 277 29.29 29.73 16.21
N GLU A 278 28.33 30.28 15.46
CA GLU A 278 26.93 30.25 15.92
C GLU A 278 26.08 29.70 14.77
N GLU A 279 26.18 28.37 14.56
CA GLU A 279 24.98 27.63 14.16
C GLU A 279 23.88 28.17 15.08
N GLU A 280 22.74 28.65 14.54
CA GLU A 280 21.51 28.44 15.30
C GLU A 280 21.62 26.95 15.63
N GLU A 281 21.84 26.59 16.90
CA GLU A 281 21.92 25.18 17.27
C GLU A 281 20.57 24.63 16.79
N GLU A 282 20.51 24.07 15.57
CA GLU A 282 19.74 22.89 15.27
C GLU A 282 20.14 22.01 16.44
N GLN A 283 19.28 21.96 17.47
CA GLN A 283 19.61 21.29 18.72
C GLN A 283 20.18 19.95 18.31
N LYS A 284 21.49 19.77 18.48
CA LYS A 284 22.17 18.62 17.91
C LYS A 284 21.77 17.46 18.79
N TYR A 285 20.71 16.78 18.38
CA TYR A 285 20.19 15.63 19.08
C TYR A 285 21.10 14.45 18.79
N ASP A 286 21.44 13.71 19.83
CA ASP A 286 22.17 12.46 19.70
C ASP A 286 21.30 11.39 19.05
N LEU A 287 19.98 11.42 19.33
CA LEU A 287 19.01 10.42 18.92
C LEU A 287 17.64 11.07 18.64
N MET A 288 16.92 10.54 17.64
CA MET A 288 15.50 10.82 17.40
C MET A 288 14.66 9.59 17.76
N ILE A 289 13.54 9.79 18.47
CA ILE A 289 12.53 8.77 18.76
C ILE A 289 11.25 9.13 17.99
N SER A 290 10.98 8.37 16.92
CA SER A 290 9.69 8.36 16.23
C SER A 290 8.88 7.15 16.71
N TYR A 291 7.57 7.33 16.94
CA TYR A 291 6.68 6.28 17.46
C TYR A 291 5.27 6.41 16.87
N CYS A 292 4.51 5.31 16.87
CA CYS A 292 3.07 5.35 16.56
C CYS A 292 2.25 5.56 17.84
N TRP A 293 1.06 6.15 17.74
CA TRP A 293 0.21 6.47 18.92
C TRP A 293 0.01 5.32 19.91
N ALA A 294 -0.06 4.08 19.43
CA ALA A 294 -0.24 2.89 20.27
C ALA A 294 0.93 2.65 21.24
N GLU A 295 2.12 3.18 20.94
CA GLU A 295 3.36 2.97 21.71
C GLU A 295 3.83 4.23 22.44
N SER A 296 3.01 5.28 22.47
CA SER A 296 3.33 6.58 23.08
C SER A 296 3.87 6.46 24.50
N GLU A 297 3.22 5.67 25.37
CA GLU A 297 3.67 5.50 26.76
C GLU A 297 5.04 4.81 26.86
N LEU A 298 5.39 3.93 25.92
CA LEU A 298 6.70 3.30 25.88
C LEU A 298 7.75 4.29 25.38
N ALA A 299 7.47 5.04 24.32
CA ALA A 299 8.35 6.06 23.77
C ALA A 299 8.70 7.14 24.80
N HIS A 300 7.72 7.64 25.56
CA HIS A 300 7.95 8.62 26.63
C HIS A 300 8.82 8.06 27.77
N ARG A 301 8.66 6.78 28.13
CA ARG A 301 9.51 6.12 29.13
C ARG A 301 10.95 5.97 28.65
N ILE A 302 11.14 5.59 27.40
CA ILE A 302 12.47 5.49 26.78
C ILE A 302 13.12 6.87 26.72
N PHE A 303 12.38 7.89 26.28
CA PHE A 303 12.84 9.28 26.28
C PHE A 303 13.32 9.71 27.66
N GLY A 304 12.49 9.57 28.70
CA GLY A 304 12.87 9.98 30.07
C GLY A 304 14.08 9.21 30.59
N TYR A 305 14.21 7.92 30.30
CA TYR A 305 15.39 7.15 30.70
C TYR A 305 16.65 7.65 29.99
N LEU A 306 16.60 7.82 28.67
CA LEU A 306 17.77 8.21 27.90
C LEU A 306 18.18 9.69 28.13
N SER A 307 17.22 10.59 28.29
CA SER A 307 17.49 12.01 28.56
C SER A 307 17.87 12.26 30.02
N GLU A 308 17.08 11.79 30.99
CA GLU A 308 17.27 12.13 32.41
C GLU A 308 18.32 11.24 33.11
N LYS A 309 18.45 9.97 32.72
CA LYS A 309 19.40 9.04 33.37
C LYS A 309 20.74 8.97 32.66
N LEU A 310 20.74 9.03 31.33
CA LEU A 310 21.96 8.88 30.54
C LEU A 310 22.48 10.19 29.95
N GLY A 311 21.68 11.27 29.97
CA GLY A 311 22.12 12.60 29.57
C GLY A 311 22.19 12.83 28.06
N TYR A 312 21.56 11.98 27.24
CA TYR A 312 21.49 12.18 25.80
C TYR A 312 20.53 13.32 25.45
N LYS A 313 20.89 14.14 24.45
CA LYS A 313 20.00 15.13 23.83
C LYS A 313 19.09 14.39 22.86
N ILE A 314 17.81 14.26 23.17
CA ILE A 314 16.88 13.45 22.37
C ILE A 314 15.76 14.31 21.81
N TRP A 315 15.52 14.14 20.52
CA TRP A 315 14.31 14.63 19.88
C TRP A 315 13.26 13.53 19.95
N ILE A 316 12.10 13.84 20.51
CA ILE A 316 10.95 12.95 20.50
C ILE A 316 9.85 13.63 19.69
N ASP A 317 9.32 12.91 18.72
CA ASP A 317 8.28 13.37 17.82
C ASP A 317 6.93 13.43 18.58
N ILE A 318 6.75 14.49 19.39
CA ILE A 318 5.64 14.59 20.35
C ILE A 318 4.35 15.12 19.72
N GLU A 319 4.37 15.88 18.61
CA GLU A 319 3.19 16.70 18.28
C GLU A 319 2.96 17.09 16.79
N GLN A 320 3.36 16.29 15.77
CA GLN A 320 2.99 16.59 14.37
C GLN A 320 2.52 15.40 13.50
N MET A 321 1.80 14.42 14.07
CA MET A 321 1.06 13.43 13.26
C MET A 321 -0.30 13.92 12.73
N HIS A 322 -0.41 15.22 12.43
CA HIS A 322 -1.49 15.78 11.60
C HIS A 322 -0.81 16.72 10.59
N GLY A 323 -0.76 16.30 9.33
CA GLY A 323 0.04 16.97 8.30
C GLY A 323 0.83 15.96 7.47
N SER A 324 1.27 16.37 6.29
CA SER A 324 2.08 15.53 5.40
C SER A 324 3.41 15.20 6.07
N THR A 325 3.91 13.96 5.94
CA THR A 325 5.21 13.51 6.47
C THR A 325 6.39 14.41 6.09
N ILE A 326 6.23 15.26 5.06
CA ILE A 326 7.21 16.23 4.56
C ILE A 326 7.28 17.51 5.41
N GLU A 327 6.24 17.83 6.21
CA GLU A 327 6.20 19.00 7.10
C GLU A 327 6.93 18.74 8.43
N ALA A 328 7.07 17.46 8.83
CA ALA A 328 7.66 17.03 10.09
C ALA A 328 9.12 16.53 9.97
N MET A 329 9.69 16.47 8.76
CA MET A 329 11.13 16.18 8.51
C MET A 329 11.90 17.44 8.13
#